data_AF-A0A7C6CDT0-F1
#
_entry.id   AF-A0A7C6CDT0-F1
#
_cell.length_a   1.000
_cell.length_b   1.000
_cell.length_c   1.000
_cell.angle_alpha   90.00
_cell.angle_beta   90.00
_cell.angle_gamma   90.00
#
_symmetry.space_group_name_H-M   'P 1'
#
loop_
_entity.id
_entity.type
_entity.pdbx_description
1 polymer ?
#
loop_
_entity_poly.entity_id
_entity_poly.type
_entity_poly.pdbx_seq_one_letter_code
_entity_poly.pdbx_strand_id
1 'polypeptide(L)'
;MMGYPGPFGWMGYKYSSPPSAILFGLGMASLVALLPVLWSVGGILIAVAVLILAETVGFARTWREKRRLAAGEARSGDIWLATLAGIPLAIRAALSIAFDMAIAILIVGAAWSLYTLNMGGSAFENPFVAMLDGTQDLSLGTLDLVTVAALWVSNLFIILVCRVGVGGWHLREGTNAIASTILPGRLARNLAGIAGILIAIGGISLVAT
;
A
#
# COMPACT_ATOMS: atom_id res chain seq x y z
N MET A 1 29.93 22.63 -6.49
CA MET A 1 29.55 24.04 -6.28
C MET A 1 29.66 24.32 -4.79
N MET A 2 30.48 25.30 -4.44
CA MET A 2 31.23 25.42 -3.19
C MET A 2 30.37 25.94 -2.02
N GLY A 3 30.43 25.25 -0.88
CA GLY A 3 29.97 25.75 0.41
C GLY A 3 31.14 26.37 1.18
N TYR A 4 30.89 27.49 1.88
CA TYR A 4 31.86 28.12 2.78
C TYR A 4 32.13 27.23 4.01
N PRO A 5 33.40 27.03 4.41
CA PRO A 5 33.73 26.20 5.57
C PRO A 5 33.56 27.01 6.87
N GLY A 6 32.67 26.54 7.75
CA GLY A 6 32.66 26.93 9.15
C GLY A 6 33.74 26.18 9.97
N PRO A 7 34.05 26.61 11.20
CA PRO A 7 35.18 26.12 11.99
C PRO A 7 35.04 24.67 12.51
N PHE A 8 33.90 24.03 12.25
CA PHE A 8 33.64 22.63 12.55
C PHE A 8 33.42 21.90 11.24
N GLY A 9 34.42 21.12 10.83
CA GLY A 9 34.41 20.41 9.55
C GLY A 9 33.14 19.61 9.32
N TRP A 10 32.49 19.87 8.18
CA TRP A 10 31.57 18.99 7.45
C TRP A 10 30.82 17.92 8.26
N MET A 11 30.08 18.28 9.31
CA MET A 11 29.01 17.45 9.86
C MET A 11 27.67 17.94 9.33
N GLY A 12 27.51 17.93 8.00
CA GLY A 12 26.21 18.19 7.38
C GLY A 12 25.20 17.12 7.79
N TYR A 13 23.98 17.53 8.12
CA TYR A 13 22.86 16.64 8.41
C TYR A 13 22.74 15.55 7.33
N LYS A 14 22.68 14.27 7.73
CA LYS A 14 22.54 13.12 6.82
C LYS A 14 21.09 12.64 6.81
N TYR A 15 20.61 12.29 5.62
CA TYR A 15 19.29 11.70 5.43
C TYR A 15 19.17 10.39 6.22
N SER A 16 18.12 10.25 7.04
CA SER A 16 17.87 9.06 7.83
C SER A 16 16.64 8.31 7.30
N SER A 17 16.86 7.23 6.54
CA SER A 17 15.79 6.35 6.09
C SER A 17 15.41 5.32 7.18
N PRO A 18 14.12 4.97 7.32
CA PRO A 18 13.70 3.89 8.18
C PRO A 18 14.25 2.56 7.66
N PRO A 19 14.63 1.64 8.57
CA PRO A 19 15.12 0.33 8.17
C PRO A 19 14.04 -0.44 7.40
N SER A 20 14.43 -1.03 6.28
CA SER A 20 13.53 -1.77 5.39
C SER A 20 12.75 -2.87 6.13
N ALA A 21 11.42 -2.88 5.98
CA ALA A 21 10.52 -3.85 6.58
C ALA A 21 9.71 -4.56 5.49
N ILE A 22 10.40 -5.24 4.56
CA ILE A 22 9.80 -5.81 3.36
C ILE A 22 8.72 -6.85 3.71
N LEU A 23 9.04 -7.83 4.57
CA LEU A 23 8.09 -8.87 4.96
C LEU A 23 6.87 -8.29 5.68
N PHE A 24 7.06 -7.29 6.55
CA PHE A 24 5.96 -6.58 7.18
C PHE A 24 5.07 -5.88 6.14
N GLY A 25 5.68 -5.19 5.17
CA GLY A 25 4.96 -4.53 4.09
C GLY A 25 4.17 -5.50 3.21
N LEU A 26 4.73 -6.68 2.94
CA LEU A 26 4.04 -7.75 2.20
C LEU A 26 2.91 -8.36 3.02
N GLY A 27 3.11 -8.61 4.31
CA GLY A 27 2.04 -9.09 5.21
C GLY A 27 0.89 -8.09 5.33
N MET A 28 1.19 -6.80 5.45
CA MET A 28 0.16 -5.76 5.43
C MET A 28 -0.55 -5.68 4.08
N ALA A 29 0.19 -5.74 2.96
CA ALA A 29 -0.42 -5.75 1.62
C ALA A 29 -1.34 -6.96 1.44
N SER A 30 -0.92 -8.13 1.91
CA SER A 30 -1.66 -9.38 1.91
C SER A 30 -2.97 -9.27 2.69
N LEU A 31 -2.96 -8.67 3.89
CA LEU A 31 -4.17 -8.45 4.69
C LEU A 31 -5.09 -7.39 4.07
N VAL A 32 -4.53 -6.29 3.56
CA VAL A 32 -5.30 -5.23 2.90
C VAL A 32 -5.96 -5.75 1.61
N ALA A 33 -5.32 -6.67 0.89
CA ALA A 33 -5.86 -7.33 -0.30
C ALA A 33 -7.10 -8.19 -0.01
N LEU A 34 -7.33 -8.62 1.23
CA LEU A 34 -8.54 -9.35 1.61
C LEU A 34 -9.75 -8.44 1.79
N LEU A 35 -9.55 -7.16 2.12
CA LEU A 35 -10.68 -6.27 2.42
C LEU A 35 -11.68 -6.18 1.26
N PRO A 36 -11.26 -5.98 0.00
CA PRO A 36 -12.18 -6.01 -1.15
C PRO A 36 -12.91 -7.35 -1.30
N VAL A 37 -12.27 -8.46 -0.95
CA VAL A 37 -12.89 -9.79 -1.04
C VAL A 37 -13.97 -9.97 0.02
N LEU A 38 -13.75 -9.42 1.22
CA LEU A 38 -14.66 -9.54 2.36
C LEU A 38 -15.84 -8.57 2.30
N TRP A 39 -15.63 -7.36 1.80
CA TRP A 39 -16.59 -6.26 1.88
C TRP A 39 -16.82 -5.53 0.56
N SER A 40 -16.35 -6.10 -0.56
CA SER A 40 -16.51 -5.54 -1.91
C SER A 40 -16.11 -4.05 -1.93
N VAL A 41 -16.98 -3.15 -2.41
CA VAL A 41 -16.75 -1.70 -2.53
C VAL A 41 -16.33 -1.09 -1.18
N GLY A 42 -16.97 -1.49 -0.08
CA GLY A 42 -16.58 -1.00 1.25
C GLY A 42 -15.13 -1.37 1.61
N GLY A 43 -14.73 -2.59 1.30
CA GLY A 43 -13.37 -3.08 1.48
C GLY A 43 -12.35 -2.39 0.58
N ILE A 44 -12.73 -2.09 -0.67
CA ILE A 44 -11.91 -1.31 -1.62
C ILE A 44 -11.65 0.08 -1.06
N LEU A 45 -12.68 0.78 -0.59
CA LEU A 45 -12.54 2.14 -0.03
C LEU A 45 -11.60 2.15 1.17
N ILE A 46 -11.71 1.17 2.07
CA ILE A 46 -10.81 1.04 3.22
C ILE A 46 -9.37 0.75 2.75
N ALA A 47 -9.19 -0.17 1.81
CA ALA A 47 -7.87 -0.51 1.26
C ALA A 47 -7.20 0.73 0.64
N VAL A 48 -7.93 1.48 -0.19
CA VAL A 48 -7.46 2.74 -0.79
C VAL A 48 -7.08 3.76 0.28
N ALA A 49 -7.92 3.95 1.30
CA ALA A 49 -7.63 4.87 2.40
C ALA A 49 -6.33 4.49 3.14
N VAL A 50 -6.11 3.20 3.41
CA VAL A 50 -4.88 2.70 4.05
C VAL A 50 -3.65 3.00 3.20
N LEU A 51 -3.73 2.80 1.88
CA LEU A 51 -2.62 3.10 0.96
C LEU A 51 -2.32 4.60 0.93
N ILE A 52 -3.35 5.44 0.80
CA ILE A 52 -3.21 6.90 0.78
C ILE A 52 -2.56 7.39 2.08
N LEU A 53 -2.99 6.88 3.24
CA LEU A 53 -2.40 7.24 4.52
C LEU A 53 -0.92 6.85 4.59
N ALA A 54 -0.58 5.62 4.21
CA ALA A 54 0.80 5.15 4.20
C ALA A 54 1.69 5.99 3.26
N GLU A 55 1.21 6.29 2.05
CA GLU A 55 1.94 7.11 1.10
C GLU A 55 2.08 8.56 1.56
N THR A 56 1.02 9.15 2.14
CA THR A 56 1.05 10.50 2.73
C THR A 56 2.08 10.60 3.85
N VAL A 57 2.18 9.58 4.71
CA VAL A 57 3.22 9.49 5.76
C VAL A 57 4.61 9.46 5.13
N GLY A 58 4.81 8.68 4.06
CA GLY A 58 6.08 8.64 3.32
C GLY A 58 6.43 9.98 2.66
N PHE A 59 5.46 10.66 2.05
CA PHE A 59 5.60 12.00 1.50
C PHE A 59 5.97 13.02 2.57
N ALA A 60 5.27 13.02 3.70
CA ALA A 60 5.55 13.92 4.81
C ALA A 60 6.96 13.71 5.35
N ARG A 61 7.41 12.46 5.54
CA ARG A 61 8.78 12.14 5.97
C ARG A 61 9.82 12.62 4.96
N THR A 62 9.68 12.23 3.69
CA THR A 62 10.64 12.62 2.65
C THR A 62 10.71 14.14 2.47
N TRP A 63 9.58 14.83 2.57
CA TRP A 63 9.53 16.29 2.52
C TRP A 63 10.27 16.93 3.71
N ARG A 64 10.04 16.47 4.95
CA ARG A 64 10.78 16.95 6.13
C ARG A 64 12.27 16.72 5.99
N GLU A 65 12.67 15.51 5.63
CA GLU A 65 14.08 15.16 5.51
C GLU A 65 14.78 15.95 4.40
N LYS A 66 14.12 16.22 3.27
CA LYS A 66 14.64 17.13 2.23
C LYS A 66 14.85 18.56 2.75
N ARG A 67 13.97 19.07 3.60
CA ARG A 67 14.13 20.40 4.23
C ARG A 67 15.29 20.44 5.22
N ARG A 68 15.46 19.40 6.03
CA ARG A 68 16.59 19.28 6.97
C ARG A 68 17.93 19.17 6.26
N LEU A 69 17.98 18.42 5.16
CA LEU A 69 19.15 18.37 4.28
C LEU A 69 19.50 19.75 3.71
N ALA A 70 18.51 20.50 3.23
CA ALA A 70 18.73 21.84 2.69
C ALA A 70 19.16 22.85 3.77
N ALA A 71 18.66 22.70 5.00
CA ALA A 71 19.03 23.53 6.14
C ALA A 71 20.37 23.11 6.79
N GLY A 72 20.83 21.88 6.57
CA GLY A 72 22.01 21.32 7.23
C GLY A 72 21.80 20.90 8.69
N GLU A 73 20.58 21.02 9.22
CA GLU A 73 20.23 20.78 10.63
C GLU A 73 18.77 20.30 10.78
N ALA A 74 18.45 19.64 11.90
CA ALA A 74 17.07 19.27 12.24
C ALA A 74 16.37 20.42 12.98
N ARG A 75 15.17 20.81 12.52
CA ARG A 75 14.38 21.88 13.15
C ARG A 75 13.15 21.33 13.85
N SER A 76 12.85 21.85 15.04
CA SER A 76 11.71 21.43 15.86
C SER A 76 10.34 21.67 15.18
N GLY A 77 10.24 22.71 14.33
CA GLY A 77 9.02 23.07 13.60
C GLY A 77 8.69 22.20 12.37
N ASP A 78 9.60 21.33 11.92
CA ASP A 78 9.41 20.56 10.68
C ASP A 78 8.23 19.58 10.77
N ILE A 79 7.91 19.10 11.97
CA ILE A 79 6.78 18.19 12.20
C ILE A 79 5.46 18.94 11.99
N TRP A 80 5.32 20.11 12.62
CA TRP A 80 4.15 20.97 12.49
C TRP A 80 3.92 21.41 11.04
N LEU A 81 4.99 21.80 10.35
CA LEU A 81 4.92 22.21 8.95
C LEU A 81 4.54 21.06 8.01
N ALA A 82 4.97 19.83 8.30
CA ALA A 82 4.56 18.67 7.51
C ALA A 82 3.09 18.30 7.75
N THR A 83 2.59 18.48 8.97
CA THR A 83 1.16 18.32 9.29
C THR A 83 0.31 19.35 8.55
N LEU A 84 0.74 20.61 8.50
CA LEU A 84 0.05 21.66 7.73
C LEU A 84 0.08 21.40 6.22
N ALA A 85 1.17 20.80 5.72
CA ALA A 85 1.27 20.33 4.34
C ALA A 85 0.53 19.00 4.09
N GLY A 86 -0.17 18.43 5.09
CA GLY A 86 -0.79 17.12 5.00
C GLY A 86 -1.80 16.99 3.87
N ILE A 87 -2.68 17.98 3.69
CA ILE A 87 -3.72 17.99 2.64
C ILE A 87 -3.12 17.94 1.23
N PRO A 88 -2.21 18.86 0.81
CA PRO A 88 -1.64 18.80 -0.53
C PRO A 88 -0.79 17.54 -0.76
N LEU A 89 -0.17 16.99 0.28
CA LEU A 89 0.56 15.71 0.18
C LEU A 89 -0.40 14.52 0.01
N ALA A 90 -1.55 14.52 0.69
CA ALA A 90 -2.58 13.50 0.55
C ALA A 90 -3.23 13.52 -0.83
N ILE A 91 -3.46 14.72 -1.41
CA ILE A 91 -3.96 14.84 -2.79
C ILE A 91 -2.97 14.22 -3.77
N ARG A 92 -1.66 14.50 -3.62
CA ARG A 92 -0.63 13.91 -4.48
C ARG A 92 -0.57 12.39 -4.34
N ALA A 93 -0.62 11.88 -3.10
CA ALA A 93 -0.67 10.45 -2.82
C ALA A 93 -1.91 9.78 -3.42
N ALA A 94 -3.07 10.43 -3.34
CA ALA A 94 -4.29 9.92 -3.94
C ALA A 94 -4.18 9.82 -5.46
N LEU A 95 -3.57 10.81 -6.12
CA LEU A 95 -3.39 10.80 -7.57
C LEU A 95 -2.41 9.73 -8.05
N SER A 96 -1.28 9.52 -7.36
CA SER A 96 -0.34 8.44 -7.68
C SER A 96 -0.98 7.07 -7.53
N ILE A 97 -1.64 6.83 -6.41
CA ILE A 97 -2.33 5.56 -6.14
C ILE A 97 -3.44 5.34 -7.16
N ALA A 98 -4.26 6.34 -7.45
CA ALA A 98 -5.34 6.22 -8.41
C ALA A 98 -4.83 5.84 -9.81
N PHE A 99 -3.71 6.44 -10.24
CA PHE A 99 -3.09 6.12 -11.52
C PHE A 99 -2.57 4.67 -11.57
N ASP A 100 -1.80 4.25 -10.55
CA ASP A 100 -1.26 2.91 -10.47
C ASP A 100 -2.37 1.84 -10.36
N MET A 101 -3.41 2.13 -9.57
CA MET A 101 -4.58 1.27 -9.44
C MET A 101 -5.35 1.16 -10.75
N ALA A 102 -5.56 2.25 -11.48
CA ALA A 102 -6.27 2.22 -12.76
C ALA A 102 -5.57 1.27 -13.74
N ILE A 103 -4.24 1.36 -13.85
CA ILE A 103 -3.45 0.46 -14.70
C ILE A 103 -3.59 -0.99 -14.24
N ALA A 104 -3.45 -1.24 -12.94
CA ALA A 104 -3.49 -2.60 -12.41
C ALA A 104 -4.90 -3.22 -12.54
N ILE A 105 -5.96 -2.46 -12.28
CA ILE A 105 -7.35 -2.88 -12.45
C ILE A 105 -7.63 -3.22 -13.92
N LEU A 106 -7.10 -2.46 -14.88
CA LEU A 106 -7.25 -2.78 -16.30
C LEU A 106 -6.57 -4.10 -16.66
N ILE A 107 -5.35 -4.35 -16.15
CA ILE A 107 -4.62 -5.59 -16.40
C ILE A 107 -5.36 -6.79 -15.79
N VAL A 108 -5.77 -6.67 -14.53
CA VAL A 108 -6.49 -7.72 -13.80
C VAL A 108 -7.86 -7.96 -14.41
N GLY A 109 -8.61 -6.90 -14.71
CA GLY A 109 -9.91 -6.98 -15.37
C GLY A 109 -9.83 -7.66 -16.72
N ALA A 110 -8.84 -7.31 -17.55
CA ALA A 110 -8.59 -7.99 -18.82
C ALA A 110 -8.28 -9.48 -18.62
N ALA A 111 -7.48 -9.85 -17.62
CA ALA A 111 -7.18 -11.25 -17.32
C ALA A 111 -8.44 -12.04 -16.92
N TRP A 112 -9.29 -11.48 -16.06
CA TRP A 112 -10.57 -12.09 -15.68
C TRP A 112 -11.54 -12.19 -16.85
N SER A 113 -11.64 -11.16 -17.68
CA SER A 113 -12.48 -11.20 -18.88
C SER A 113 -12.02 -12.25 -19.87
N LEU A 114 -10.71 -12.38 -20.12
CA LEU A 114 -10.15 -13.42 -21.00
C LEU A 114 -10.40 -14.82 -20.45
N TYR A 115 -10.19 -15.02 -19.14
CA TYR A 115 -10.49 -16.28 -18.47
C TYR A 115 -11.96 -16.67 -18.62
N THR A 116 -12.87 -15.73 -18.37
CA THR A 116 -14.31 -15.97 -18.41
C THR A 116 -14.81 -16.26 -19.83
N LEU A 117 -14.31 -15.53 -20.82
CA LEU A 117 -14.57 -15.81 -22.25
C LEU A 117 -14.08 -17.21 -22.65
N ASN A 118 -12.90 -17.62 -22.19
CA ASN A 118 -12.35 -18.94 -22.47
C ASN A 118 -13.17 -20.07 -21.83
N MET A 119 -13.90 -19.77 -20.75
CA MET A 119 -14.84 -20.70 -20.11
C MET A 119 -16.27 -20.63 -20.69
N GLY A 120 -16.49 -19.85 -21.76
CA GLY A 120 -17.78 -19.72 -22.44
C GLY A 120 -18.75 -18.72 -21.80
N GLY A 121 -18.29 -17.91 -20.84
CA GLY A 121 -19.08 -16.85 -20.20
C GLY A 121 -18.97 -15.49 -20.88
N SER A 122 -19.68 -14.49 -20.34
CA SER A 122 -19.58 -13.09 -20.77
C SER A 122 -18.35 -12.40 -20.17
N ALA A 123 -17.67 -11.56 -20.95
CA ALA A 123 -16.47 -10.84 -20.51
C ALA A 123 -16.69 -9.96 -19.27
N PHE A 124 -17.91 -9.46 -19.07
CA PHE A 124 -18.27 -8.54 -17.99
C PHE A 124 -18.94 -9.22 -16.81
N GLU A 125 -19.38 -10.47 -16.96
CA GLU A 125 -20.03 -11.24 -15.90
C GLU A 125 -18.99 -12.11 -15.18
N ASN A 126 -18.00 -11.45 -14.59
CA ASN A 126 -16.94 -12.14 -13.85
C ASN A 126 -16.86 -11.66 -12.38
N PRO A 127 -16.35 -12.51 -11.47
CA PRO A 127 -16.31 -12.20 -10.04
C PRO A 127 -15.56 -10.90 -9.71
N PHE A 128 -14.52 -10.57 -10.49
CA PHE A 128 -13.73 -9.36 -10.24
C PHE A 128 -14.52 -8.09 -10.57
N VAL A 129 -15.22 -8.05 -11.71
CA VAL A 129 -16.10 -6.93 -12.08
C VAL A 129 -17.26 -6.81 -11.09
N ALA A 130 -17.88 -7.93 -10.72
CA ALA A 130 -18.98 -7.91 -9.76
C ALA A 130 -18.54 -7.43 -8.36
N MET A 131 -17.29 -7.73 -7.94
CA MET A 131 -16.68 -7.20 -6.71
C MET A 131 -16.45 -5.69 -6.81
N LEU A 132 -16.05 -5.17 -7.97
CA LEU A 132 -15.87 -3.73 -8.20
C LEU A 132 -17.20 -2.97 -8.23
N ASP A 133 -18.24 -3.56 -8.81
CA ASP A 133 -19.56 -2.94 -8.96
C ASP A 133 -20.41 -3.01 -7.69
N GLY A 134 -19.98 -3.79 -6.67
CA GLY A 134 -20.75 -3.97 -5.44
C GLY A 134 -21.99 -4.85 -5.62
N THR A 135 -22.07 -5.58 -6.74
CA THR A 135 -23.21 -6.41 -7.10
C THR A 135 -23.09 -7.85 -6.61
N GLN A 136 -21.91 -8.24 -6.11
CA GLN A 136 -21.80 -9.48 -5.35
C GLN A 136 -22.42 -9.29 -3.97
N ASP A 137 -23.55 -9.94 -3.72
CA ASP A 137 -23.92 -10.37 -2.36
C ASP A 137 -22.93 -11.45 -1.92
N LEU A 138 -21.74 -10.99 -1.56
CA LEU A 138 -20.63 -11.73 -1.00
C LEU A 138 -20.91 -12.03 0.48
N SER A 139 -22.11 -12.53 0.79
CA SER A 139 -22.41 -13.03 2.13
C SER A 139 -21.71 -14.37 2.32
N LEU A 140 -20.43 -14.37 2.69
CA LEU A 140 -19.66 -15.42 3.38
C LEU A 140 -19.91 -16.91 3.01
N GLY A 141 -20.48 -17.26 1.85
CA GLY A 141 -20.94 -18.63 1.60
C GLY A 141 -21.32 -19.00 0.16
N THR A 142 -20.96 -18.19 -0.85
CA THR A 142 -21.36 -18.43 -2.25
C THR A 142 -20.20 -18.51 -3.26
N LEU A 143 -18.96 -18.28 -2.84
CA LEU A 143 -17.78 -18.37 -3.71
C LEU A 143 -16.89 -19.55 -3.34
N ASP A 144 -16.47 -20.30 -4.34
CA ASP A 144 -15.53 -21.40 -4.16
C ASP A 144 -14.14 -20.88 -3.79
N LEU A 145 -13.38 -21.73 -3.09
CA LEU A 145 -12.04 -21.39 -2.58
C LEU A 145 -11.10 -20.86 -3.66
N VAL A 146 -11.18 -21.39 -4.88
CA VAL A 146 -10.30 -21.01 -5.99
C VAL A 146 -10.61 -19.58 -6.42
N THR A 147 -11.89 -19.21 -6.55
CA THR A 147 -12.28 -17.86 -6.92
C THR A 147 -11.93 -16.85 -5.84
N VAL A 148 -12.14 -17.17 -4.55
CA VAL A 148 -11.73 -16.31 -3.42
C VAL A 148 -10.21 -16.08 -3.44
N ALA A 149 -9.43 -17.15 -3.62
CA ALA A 149 -7.98 -17.05 -3.72
C ALA A 149 -7.53 -16.22 -4.93
N ALA A 150 -8.17 -16.40 -6.10
CA ALA A 150 -7.86 -15.65 -7.31
C ALA A 150 -8.18 -14.16 -7.15
N LEU A 151 -9.30 -13.80 -6.51
CA LEU A 151 -9.64 -12.41 -6.19
C LEU A 151 -8.64 -11.79 -5.21
N TRP A 152 -8.25 -12.54 -4.18
CA TRP A 152 -7.22 -12.08 -3.25
C TRP A 152 -5.87 -11.84 -3.96
N VAL A 153 -5.40 -12.76 -4.81
CA VAL A 153 -4.18 -12.58 -5.60
C VAL A 153 -4.29 -11.37 -6.54
N SER A 154 -5.46 -11.18 -7.15
CA SER A 154 -5.75 -10.04 -8.02
C SER A 154 -5.61 -8.70 -7.28
N ASN A 155 -6.20 -8.61 -6.09
CA ASN A 155 -6.10 -7.41 -5.24
C ASN A 155 -4.67 -7.21 -4.71
N LEU A 156 -3.99 -8.30 -4.34
CA LEU A 156 -2.59 -8.23 -3.93
C LEU A 156 -1.70 -7.71 -5.06
N PHE A 157 -1.91 -8.17 -6.28
CA PHE A 157 -1.21 -7.67 -7.46
C PHE A 157 -1.42 -6.16 -7.63
N ILE A 158 -2.65 -5.66 -7.52
CA ILE A 158 -2.95 -4.23 -7.60
C ILE A 158 -2.16 -3.42 -6.55
N ILE A 159 -2.14 -3.90 -5.31
CA ILE A 159 -1.37 -3.24 -4.22
C ILE A 159 0.14 -3.30 -4.48
N LEU A 160 0.64 -4.41 -5.04
CA LEU A 160 2.05 -4.55 -5.39
C LEU A 160 2.45 -3.62 -6.54
N VAL A 161 1.57 -3.42 -7.52
CA VAL A 161 1.77 -2.41 -8.57
C VAL A 161 1.89 -1.02 -7.96
N CYS A 162 0.97 -0.62 -7.06
CA CYS A 162 1.07 0.66 -6.33
C CYS A 162 2.36 0.81 -5.52
N ARG A 163 2.95 -0.29 -5.05
CA ARG A 163 4.24 -0.29 -4.33
C ARG A 163 5.44 -0.03 -5.22
N VAL A 164 5.35 -0.37 -6.49
CA VAL A 164 6.47 -0.30 -7.46
C VAL A 164 6.29 0.86 -8.45
N GLY A 165 5.05 1.28 -8.69
CA GLY A 165 4.65 2.32 -9.63
C GLY A 165 4.95 3.74 -9.16
N VAL A 166 4.17 4.68 -9.70
CA VAL A 166 4.38 6.11 -9.49
C VAL A 166 4.11 6.43 -8.01
N GLY A 167 5.10 6.96 -7.30
CA GLY A 167 4.94 7.25 -5.86
C GLY A 167 5.14 6.05 -4.93
N GLY A 168 5.29 4.82 -5.46
CA GLY A 168 5.50 3.60 -4.67
C GLY A 168 6.73 3.61 -3.75
N TRP A 169 7.73 4.46 -4.02
CA TRP A 169 8.81 4.76 -3.06
C TRP A 169 8.27 5.35 -1.75
N HIS A 170 7.37 6.34 -1.83
CA HIS A 170 6.76 6.98 -0.66
C HIS A 170 5.87 6.01 0.10
N LEU A 171 5.11 5.17 -0.60
CA LEU A 171 4.32 4.10 0.03
C LEU A 171 5.21 3.13 0.83
N ARG A 172 6.36 2.72 0.28
CA ARG A 172 7.36 1.87 0.97
C ARG A 172 7.97 2.58 2.17
N GLU A 173 8.39 3.83 2.00
CA GLU A 173 8.95 4.67 3.06
C GLU A 173 7.98 4.84 4.24
N GLY A 174 6.72 5.15 3.94
CA GLY A 174 5.66 5.28 4.94
C GLY A 174 5.36 3.96 5.63
N THR A 175 5.29 2.85 4.89
CA THR A 175 5.10 1.52 5.50
C THR A 175 6.26 1.18 6.43
N ASN A 176 7.51 1.42 6.01
CA ASN A 176 8.70 1.15 6.83
C ASN A 176 8.71 2.02 8.09
N ALA A 177 8.31 3.29 7.97
CA ALA A 177 8.19 4.22 9.09
C ALA A 177 7.16 3.76 10.11
N ILE A 178 5.96 3.38 9.65
CA ILE A 178 4.89 2.84 10.49
C ILE A 178 5.39 1.56 11.18
N ALA A 179 5.99 0.63 10.42
CA ALA A 179 6.54 -0.61 10.94
C ALA A 179 7.58 -0.37 12.03
N SER A 180 8.52 0.55 11.83
CA SER A 180 9.54 0.90 12.83
C SER A 180 8.99 1.55 14.09
N THR A 181 7.83 2.21 13.98
CA THR A 181 7.16 2.88 15.11
C THR A 181 6.40 1.86 15.95
N ILE A 182 5.69 0.93 15.33
CA ILE A 182 4.89 -0.08 16.03
C ILE A 182 5.77 -1.22 16.53
N LEU A 183 6.73 -1.67 15.72
CA LEU A 183 7.58 -2.83 15.99
C LEU A 183 9.05 -2.43 15.80
N PRO A 184 9.75 -1.95 16.84
CA PRO A 184 11.12 -1.49 16.72
C PRO A 184 12.09 -2.63 16.36
N GLY A 185 11.82 -3.86 16.82
CA GLY A 185 12.63 -5.05 16.55
C GLY A 185 12.53 -5.52 15.10
N ARG A 186 13.67 -5.80 14.46
CA ARG A 186 13.71 -6.37 13.09
C ARG A 186 13.04 -7.76 13.04
N LEU A 187 13.29 -8.59 14.05
CA LEU A 187 12.67 -9.92 14.16
C LEU A 187 11.15 -9.81 14.31
N ALA A 188 10.67 -8.95 15.20
CA ALA A 188 9.25 -8.72 15.43
C ALA A 188 8.53 -8.27 14.13
N ARG A 189 9.14 -7.38 13.35
CA ARG A 189 8.60 -6.96 12.04
C ARG A 189 8.51 -8.10 11.04
N ASN A 190 9.54 -8.93 10.96
CA ASN A 190 9.53 -10.08 10.05
C ASN A 190 8.49 -11.11 10.46
N LEU A 191 8.39 -11.44 11.75
CA LEU A 191 7.40 -12.37 12.28
C LEU A 191 5.98 -11.84 12.09
N ALA A 192 5.74 -10.56 12.35
CA ALA A 192 4.43 -9.94 12.11
C ALA A 192 4.06 -9.95 10.62
N GLY A 193 5.03 -9.72 9.73
CA GLY A 193 4.83 -9.85 8.28
C GLY A 193 4.41 -11.26 7.87
N ILE A 194 5.14 -12.27 8.33
CA ILE A 194 4.83 -13.69 8.06
C ILE A 194 3.46 -14.05 8.64
N ALA A 195 3.19 -13.66 9.89
CA ALA A 195 1.90 -13.90 10.52
C ALA A 195 0.74 -13.26 9.73
N GLY A 196 0.92 -12.03 9.23
CA GLY A 196 -0.08 -11.38 8.39
C GLY A 196 -0.37 -12.13 7.09
N ILE A 197 0.65 -12.71 6.45
CA ILE A 197 0.46 -13.56 5.26
C ILE A 197 -0.31 -14.83 5.64
N LEU A 198 0.08 -15.50 6.72
CA LEU A 198 -0.59 -16.74 7.17
C LEU A 198 -2.04 -16.49 7.58
N ILE A 199 -2.31 -15.39 8.27
CA ILE A 199 -3.68 -14.96 8.62
C ILE A 199 -4.47 -14.70 7.34
N ALA A 200 -3.87 -14.07 6.33
CA ALA A 200 -4.59 -13.82 5.09
C ALA A 200 -4.96 -15.13 4.38
N ILE A 201 -4.02 -16.08 4.30
CA ILE A 201 -4.27 -17.41 3.72
C ILE A 201 -5.35 -18.18 4.52
N GLY A 202 -5.29 -18.12 5.85
CA GLY A 202 -6.34 -18.70 6.71
C GLY A 202 -7.70 -18.03 6.50
N GLY A 203 -7.72 -16.71 6.31
CA GLY A 203 -8.92 -15.92 6.00
C GLY A 203 -9.57 -16.35 4.69
N ILE A 204 -8.79 -16.62 3.64
CA ILE A 204 -9.31 -17.17 2.36
C ILE A 204 -10.07 -18.48 2.60
N SER A 205 -9.53 -19.33 3.48
CA SER A 205 -10.13 -20.64 3.79
C SER A 205 -11.45 -20.50 4.55
N LEU A 206 -11.58 -19.48 5.41
CA LEU A 206 -12.80 -19.16 6.17
C LEU A 206 -13.89 -18.53 5.31
N VAL A 207 -13.54 -17.82 4.23
CA VAL A 207 -14.49 -17.18 3.33
C VAL A 207 -15.12 -18.16 2.34
N ALA A 208 -14.46 -19.29 2.10
CA ALA A 208 -14.87 -20.30 1.13
C ALA A 208 -15.67 -21.47 1.72
N THR A 209 -15.94 -21.46 3.04
CA THR A 209 -16.69 -22.50 3.78
C THR A 209 -18.05 -21.99 4.20
#